data_AF-A0A7X6XPF3-F1
#
_entry.id   AF-A0A7X6XPF3-F1
#
_cell.length_a   1.000
_cell.length_b   1.000
_cell.length_c   1.000
_cell.angle_alpha   90.00
_cell.angle_beta   90.00
_cell.angle_gamma   90.00
#
_symmetry.space_group_name_H-M   'P 1'
#
loop_
_entity.id
_entity.type
_entity.pdbx_description
1 polymer ?
#
loop_
_entity_poly.entity_id
_entity_poly.type
_entity_poly.pdbx_seq_one_letter_code
_entity_poly.pdbx_strand_id
1 'polypeptide(L)'
;MPQAKEIASVAVEVLLETPPKGTCAVYIVEVRNRQEIREVKELFGSLEGELGVRQLAEGTVTAYAVQVPGQDLSILDEIELALKENYRFSISERAFQKTIHAVVCDLCEASDSVLRLLPTCGICEAPDPFPTTISFLDAAGLRVAEAHYCARCVASLGSISERELTMRLLAADRTGLAPLGRLRLKEQPKHRDAAAGFRNFAVEGLAAAI
;
A
#
# COMPACT_ATOMS: atom_id res chain seq x y z
N MET A 1 -18.09 -3.84 13.53
CA MET A 1 -17.40 -4.92 12.80
C MET A 1 -18.15 -6.21 13.07
N PRO A 2 -18.38 -7.07 12.06
CA PRO A 2 -19.01 -8.37 12.28
C PRO A 2 -18.25 -9.13 13.38
N GLN A 3 -18.99 -9.77 14.27
CA GLN A 3 -18.35 -10.52 15.36
C GLN A 3 -17.60 -11.71 14.75
N ALA A 4 -16.41 -12.06 15.26
CA ALA A 4 -15.64 -13.20 14.75
C ALA A 4 -16.46 -14.50 14.62
N LYS A 5 -17.52 -14.68 15.43
CA LYS A 5 -18.47 -15.78 15.30
C LYS A 5 -19.24 -15.77 13.97
N GLU A 6 -19.67 -14.62 13.51
CA GLU A 6 -20.39 -14.45 12.24
C GLU A 6 -19.46 -14.76 11.06
N ILE A 7 -18.25 -14.19 11.07
CA ILE A 7 -17.23 -14.46 10.06
C ILE A 7 -16.92 -15.97 10.01
N ALA A 8 -16.69 -16.60 11.16
CA ALA A 8 -16.40 -18.03 11.25
C ALA A 8 -17.54 -18.93 10.74
N SER A 9 -18.78 -18.45 10.79
CA SER A 9 -19.94 -19.21 10.31
C SER A 9 -20.11 -19.19 8.79
N VAL A 10 -19.54 -18.18 8.12
CA VAL A 10 -19.73 -17.95 6.67
C VAL A 10 -18.44 -18.16 5.88
N ALA A 11 -17.28 -17.83 6.46
CA ALA A 11 -15.99 -17.94 5.79
C ALA A 11 -15.61 -19.41 5.54
N VAL A 12 -15.30 -19.73 4.30
CA VAL A 12 -14.84 -21.07 3.88
C VAL A 12 -13.38 -21.07 3.47
N GLU A 13 -12.82 -19.90 3.17
CA GLU A 13 -11.48 -19.71 2.66
C GLU A 13 -10.83 -18.48 3.30
N VAL A 14 -9.51 -18.55 3.43
CA VAL A 14 -8.68 -17.46 3.95
C VAL A 14 -7.53 -17.27 2.98
N LEU A 15 -7.40 -16.06 2.47
CA LEU A 15 -6.37 -15.67 1.51
C LEU A 15 -5.38 -14.73 2.21
N LEU A 16 -4.10 -15.03 2.09
CA LEU A 16 -3.01 -14.16 2.53
C LEU A 16 -2.44 -13.43 1.32
N GLU A 17 -2.52 -12.10 1.34
CA GLU A 17 -1.97 -11.22 0.32
C GLU A 17 -0.81 -10.43 0.94
N THR A 18 0.43 -10.81 0.61
CA THR A 18 1.61 -10.06 1.03
C THR A 18 2.00 -9.08 -0.08
N PRO A 19 2.14 -7.77 0.22
CA PRO A 19 2.65 -6.82 -0.75
C PRO A 19 4.07 -7.22 -1.17
N PRO A 20 4.49 -6.87 -2.39
CA PRO A 20 5.86 -7.12 -2.83
C PRO A 20 6.85 -6.45 -1.87
N LYS A 21 7.92 -7.16 -1.54
CA LYS A 21 9.00 -6.59 -0.73
C LYS A 21 9.65 -5.45 -1.50
N GLY A 22 9.88 -4.33 -0.82
CA GLY A 22 10.37 -3.14 -1.49
C GLY A 22 10.64 -1.99 -0.56
N THR A 23 11.21 -0.93 -1.12
CA THR A 23 11.39 0.36 -0.45
C THR A 23 10.12 1.19 -0.62
N CYS A 24 9.62 1.74 0.47
CA CYS A 24 8.49 2.67 0.44
C CYS A 24 9.01 4.10 0.60
N ALA A 25 8.62 4.99 -0.31
CA ALA A 25 8.82 6.43 -0.19
C ALA A 25 7.48 7.14 -0.02
N VAL A 26 7.51 8.32 0.60
CA VAL A 26 6.37 9.23 0.72
C VAL A 26 6.73 10.54 0.05
N TYR A 27 5.85 11.01 -0.82
CA TYR A 27 5.97 12.29 -1.50
C TYR A 27 4.83 13.19 -1.05
N ILE A 28 5.14 14.41 -0.64
CA ILE A 28 4.19 15.44 -0.27
C ILE A 28 4.45 16.65 -1.15
N VAL A 29 3.42 17.16 -1.81
CA VAL A 29 3.52 18.25 -2.78
C VAL A 29 2.46 19.29 -2.45
N GLU A 30 2.88 20.55 -2.37
CA GLU A 30 1.94 21.67 -2.33
C GLU A 30 1.64 22.12 -3.77
N VAL A 31 0.36 22.21 -4.10
CA VAL A 31 -0.15 22.56 -5.42
C VAL A 31 -0.99 23.82 -5.35
N ARG A 32 -0.87 24.66 -6.37
CA ARG A 32 -1.44 26.02 -6.41
C ARG A 32 -2.85 26.06 -6.95
N ASN A 33 -3.24 25.06 -7.73
CA ASN A 33 -4.50 25.04 -8.46
C ASN A 33 -4.93 23.62 -8.84
N ARG A 34 -6.14 23.50 -9.38
CA ARG A 34 -6.72 22.22 -9.80
C ARG A 34 -5.99 21.55 -10.98
N GLN A 35 -5.26 22.32 -11.78
CA GLN A 35 -4.50 21.76 -12.90
C GLN A 35 -3.29 20.99 -12.36
N GLU A 36 -2.54 21.57 -11.43
CA GLU A 36 -1.42 20.91 -10.75
C GLU A 36 -1.88 19.67 -9.97
N ILE A 37 -3.05 19.70 -9.31
CA ILE A 37 -3.64 18.50 -8.68
C ILE A 37 -3.79 17.35 -9.70
N ARG A 38 -4.26 17.66 -10.92
CA ARG A 38 -4.42 16.65 -11.98
C ARG A 38 -3.08 16.14 -12.47
N GLU A 39 -2.12 17.01 -12.68
CA GLU A 39 -0.76 16.64 -13.15
C GLU A 39 -0.06 15.72 -12.16
N VAL A 40 -0.10 16.04 -10.86
CA VAL A 40 0.43 15.16 -9.81
C VAL A 40 -0.31 13.82 -9.81
N LYS A 41 -1.64 13.83 -9.93
CA LYS A 41 -2.43 12.61 -9.96
C LYS A 41 -2.13 11.73 -11.18
N GLU A 42 -1.93 12.34 -12.34
CA GLU A 42 -1.57 11.65 -13.58
C GLU A 42 -0.17 11.04 -13.49
N LEU A 43 0.81 11.79 -12.96
CA LEU A 43 2.16 11.30 -12.71
C LEU A 43 2.11 10.02 -11.86
N PHE A 44 1.50 10.07 -10.68
CA PHE A 44 1.43 8.89 -9.80
C PHE A 44 0.52 7.78 -10.36
N GLY A 45 -0.56 8.13 -11.06
CA GLY A 45 -1.44 7.16 -11.71
C GLY A 45 -0.75 6.36 -12.82
N SER A 46 0.18 6.98 -13.57
CA SER A 46 0.97 6.26 -14.58
C SER A 46 1.91 5.20 -13.99
N LEU A 47 2.22 5.28 -12.70
CA LEU A 47 3.13 4.37 -12.01
C LEU A 47 2.41 3.16 -11.38
N GLU A 48 1.07 3.21 -11.23
CA GLU A 48 0.28 2.16 -10.55
C GLU A 48 0.38 0.77 -11.20
N GLY A 49 0.74 0.70 -12.49
CA GLY A 49 0.91 -0.58 -13.20
C GLY A 49 2.19 -1.34 -12.83
N GLU A 50 3.20 -0.64 -12.31
CA GLU A 50 4.54 -1.17 -12.07
C GLU A 50 4.93 -1.09 -10.58
N LEU A 51 4.42 -0.07 -9.89
CA LEU A 51 4.72 0.24 -8.50
C LEU A 51 3.47 0.16 -7.64
N GLY A 52 3.65 -0.11 -6.34
CA GLY A 52 2.57 0.12 -5.38
C GLY A 52 2.41 1.63 -5.19
N VAL A 53 1.27 2.20 -5.55
CA VAL A 53 0.99 3.63 -5.33
C VAL A 53 -0.27 3.76 -4.47
N ARG A 54 -0.21 4.60 -3.45
CA ARG A 54 -1.34 4.90 -2.57
C ARG A 54 -1.42 6.40 -2.32
N GLN A 55 -2.53 7.02 -2.69
CA GLN A 55 -2.81 8.39 -2.31
C GLN A 55 -3.10 8.50 -0.81
N LEU A 56 -2.39 9.41 -0.14
CA LEU A 56 -2.53 9.69 1.29
C LEU A 56 -3.35 10.95 1.55
N ALA A 57 -3.24 11.95 0.66
CA ALA A 57 -3.97 13.21 0.77
C ALA A 57 -4.32 13.78 -0.60
N GLU A 58 -5.42 14.54 -0.67
CA GLU A 58 -5.87 15.25 -1.87
C GLU A 58 -6.28 16.68 -1.54
N GLY A 59 -5.85 17.66 -2.32
CA GLY A 59 -6.20 19.06 -2.14
C GLY A 59 -5.05 19.98 -2.49
N THR A 60 -4.93 21.09 -1.77
CA THR A 60 -3.78 22.00 -1.89
C THR A 60 -2.47 21.36 -1.43
N VAL A 61 -2.57 20.37 -0.53
CA VAL A 61 -1.51 19.43 -0.20
C VAL A 61 -1.92 18.08 -0.73
N THR A 62 -1.13 17.55 -1.64
CA THR A 62 -1.32 16.21 -2.20
C THR A 62 -0.17 15.33 -1.75
N ALA A 63 -0.48 14.12 -1.27
CA ALA A 63 0.54 13.19 -0.78
C ALA A 63 0.31 11.78 -1.29
N TYR A 64 1.40 11.09 -1.60
CA TYR A 64 1.42 9.72 -2.10
C TYR A 64 2.48 8.88 -1.39
N ALA A 65 2.14 7.64 -1.04
CA ALA A 65 3.11 6.62 -0.75
C ALA A 65 3.38 5.79 -2.00
N VAL A 66 4.64 5.50 -2.28
CA VAL A 66 5.09 4.70 -3.42
C VAL A 66 5.97 3.56 -2.91
N GLN A 67 5.65 2.33 -3.26
CA GLN A 67 6.40 1.12 -2.95
C GLN A 67 7.02 0.56 -4.22
N VAL A 68 8.35 0.54 -4.26
CA VAL A 68 9.11 0.01 -5.39
C VAL A 68 9.59 -1.40 -5.06
N PRO A 69 9.21 -2.42 -5.85
CA PRO A 69 9.69 -3.78 -5.66
C PRO A 69 11.18 -3.88 -6.00
N GLY A 70 11.95 -4.63 -5.20
CA GLY A 70 13.36 -4.90 -5.50
C GLY A 70 14.35 -3.82 -5.05
N GLN A 71 15.49 -3.73 -5.73
CA GLN A 71 16.64 -2.91 -5.34
C GLN A 71 16.89 -1.69 -6.23
N ASP A 72 16.21 -1.58 -7.37
CA ASP A 72 16.38 -0.42 -8.24
C ASP A 72 15.56 0.76 -7.69
N LEU A 73 16.26 1.69 -7.05
CA LEU A 73 15.65 2.88 -6.43
C LEU A 73 15.76 4.12 -7.31
N SER A 74 16.29 4.00 -8.54
CA SER A 74 16.47 5.13 -9.46
C SER A 74 15.14 5.84 -9.76
N ILE A 75 14.05 5.08 -9.91
CA ILE A 75 12.72 5.63 -10.13
C ILE A 75 12.26 6.56 -8.99
N LEU A 76 12.67 6.29 -7.74
CA LEU A 76 12.34 7.18 -6.62
C LEU A 76 13.07 8.52 -6.73
N ASP A 77 14.30 8.50 -7.24
CA ASP A 77 15.12 9.69 -7.46
C ASP A 77 14.54 10.53 -8.63
N GLU A 78 14.08 9.87 -9.69
CA GLU A 78 13.42 10.52 -10.83
C GLU A 78 12.12 11.22 -10.43
N ILE A 79 11.27 10.55 -9.62
CA ILE A 79 10.04 11.17 -9.09
C ILE A 79 10.40 12.38 -8.21
N GLU A 80 11.38 12.23 -7.33
CA GLU A 80 11.82 13.34 -6.46
C GLU A 80 12.30 14.54 -7.28
N LEU A 81 13.11 14.30 -8.30
CA LEU A 81 13.62 15.34 -9.19
C LEU A 81 12.47 16.04 -9.94
N ALA A 82 11.58 15.26 -10.58
CA ALA A 82 10.44 15.80 -11.31
C ALA A 82 9.56 16.67 -10.41
N LEU A 83 9.33 16.26 -9.16
CA LEU A 83 8.55 17.06 -8.21
C LEU A 83 9.26 18.34 -7.78
N LYS A 84 10.58 18.31 -7.60
CA LYS A 84 11.37 19.50 -7.24
C LYS A 84 11.50 20.51 -8.37
N GLU A 85 11.51 20.05 -9.62
CA GLU A 85 11.59 20.92 -10.79
C GLU A 85 10.27 21.63 -11.08
N ASN A 86 9.14 20.97 -10.85
CA ASN A 86 7.82 21.48 -11.24
C ASN A 86 7.05 22.17 -10.10
N TYR A 87 7.38 21.87 -8.83
CA TYR A 87 6.63 22.38 -7.68
C TYR A 87 7.54 23.08 -6.68
N ARG A 88 7.09 24.24 -6.17
CA ARG A 88 7.86 25.08 -5.25
C ARG A 88 8.11 24.40 -3.90
N PHE A 89 7.17 23.55 -3.47
CA PHE A 89 7.27 22.83 -2.22
C PHE A 89 6.99 21.35 -2.49
N SER A 90 8.03 20.55 -2.33
CA SER A 90 7.96 19.09 -2.38
C SER A 90 8.85 18.51 -1.29
N ILE A 91 8.34 17.51 -0.59
CA ILE A 91 9.05 16.73 0.42
C ILE A 91 9.04 15.28 -0.04
N SER A 92 10.20 14.64 0.00
CA SER A 92 10.36 13.19 -0.17
C SER A 92 10.94 12.59 1.11
N GLU A 93 10.39 11.45 1.53
CA GLU A 93 10.88 10.66 2.67
C GLU A 93 10.99 9.20 2.24
N ARG A 94 12.17 8.57 2.41
CA ARG A 94 12.43 7.20 1.91
C ARG A 94 11.96 6.08 2.85
N ALA A 95 10.97 6.38 3.69
CA ALA A 95 10.32 5.41 4.54
C ALA A 95 8.92 5.87 4.91
N PHE A 96 7.95 4.95 4.92
CA PHE A 96 6.67 5.22 5.58
C PHE A 96 6.79 4.93 7.08
N GLN A 97 6.73 5.98 7.88
CA GLN A 97 6.78 5.93 9.34
C GLN A 97 5.61 6.70 9.96
N LYS A 98 5.32 6.43 11.23
CA LYS A 98 4.25 7.14 11.96
C LYS A 98 4.47 8.66 11.94
N THR A 99 5.71 9.12 12.01
CA THR A 99 6.06 10.55 11.99
C THR A 99 5.70 11.21 10.66
N ILE A 100 6.06 10.63 9.52
CA ILE A 100 5.72 11.22 8.23
C ILE A 100 4.20 11.21 7.98
N HIS A 101 3.49 10.16 8.43
CA HIS A 101 2.03 10.15 8.39
C HIS A 101 1.41 11.26 9.25
N ALA A 102 1.95 11.52 10.45
CA ALA A 102 1.50 12.63 11.28
C ALA A 102 1.74 13.99 10.60
N VAL A 103 2.88 14.18 9.93
CA VAL A 103 3.13 15.38 9.11
C VAL A 103 2.08 15.52 8.01
N VAL A 104 1.70 14.44 7.31
CA VAL A 104 0.63 14.51 6.31
C VAL A 104 -0.71 14.90 6.95
N CYS A 105 -1.05 14.34 8.11
CA CYS A 105 -2.25 14.73 8.85
C CYS A 105 -2.24 16.23 9.20
N ASP A 106 -1.17 16.71 9.83
CA ASP A 106 -1.04 18.10 10.26
C ASP A 106 -1.12 19.07 9.07
N LEU A 107 -0.50 18.72 7.94
CA LEU A 107 -0.59 19.51 6.70
C LEU A 107 -2.01 19.49 6.11
N CYS A 108 -2.73 18.37 6.19
CA CYS A 108 -4.13 18.32 5.77
C CYS A 108 -5.02 19.15 6.68
N GLU A 109 -4.82 19.12 7.99
CA GLU A 109 -5.59 19.94 8.94
C GLU A 109 -5.33 21.44 8.78
N ALA A 110 -4.09 21.82 8.44
CA ALA A 110 -3.70 23.20 8.21
C ALA A 110 -4.09 23.74 6.82
N SER A 111 -4.65 22.89 5.94
CA SER A 111 -5.02 23.26 4.57
C SER A 111 -6.43 22.80 4.22
N ASP A 112 -6.97 23.22 3.07
CA ASP A 112 -8.26 22.70 2.56
C ASP A 112 -8.07 21.32 1.88
N SER A 113 -7.23 20.45 2.46
CA SER A 113 -6.92 19.13 1.92
C SER A 113 -7.60 18.02 2.71
N VAL A 114 -7.90 16.92 2.03
CA VAL A 114 -8.61 15.77 2.58
C VAL A 114 -7.64 14.61 2.74
N LEU A 115 -7.48 14.14 3.98
CA LEU A 115 -6.74 12.93 4.28
C LEU A 115 -7.50 11.70 3.77
N ARG A 116 -6.80 10.78 3.11
CA ARG A 116 -7.33 9.48 2.70
C ARG A 116 -7.12 8.46 3.82
N LEU A 117 -8.17 7.69 4.12
CA LEU A 117 -8.10 6.68 5.16
C LEU A 117 -7.12 5.57 4.76
N LEU A 118 -6.18 5.27 5.65
CA LEU A 118 -5.28 4.14 5.50
C LEU A 118 -5.75 2.95 6.34
N PRO A 119 -5.50 1.72 5.88
CA PRO A 119 -5.69 0.55 6.72
C PRO A 119 -4.73 0.60 7.90
N THR A 120 -5.21 0.19 9.06
CA THR A 120 -4.45 0.15 10.32
C THR A 120 -4.07 -1.28 10.66
N CYS A 121 -2.85 -1.47 11.16
CA CYS A 121 -2.39 -2.79 11.58
C CYS A 121 -3.22 -3.33 12.76
N GLY A 122 -3.76 -4.53 12.64
CA GLY A 122 -4.54 -5.18 13.70
C GLY A 122 -3.74 -5.54 14.96
N ILE A 123 -2.41 -5.42 14.94
CA ILE A 123 -1.52 -5.72 16.07
C ILE A 123 -1.07 -4.45 16.80
N CYS A 124 -0.59 -3.45 16.06
CA CYS A 124 0.03 -2.25 16.62
C CYS A 124 -0.72 -0.95 16.29
N GLU A 125 -1.83 -1.04 15.56
CA GLU A 125 -2.71 0.07 15.15
C GLU A 125 -2.03 1.15 14.30
N ALA A 126 -0.76 0.95 13.92
CA ALA A 126 -0.07 1.86 13.02
C ALA A 126 -0.71 1.81 11.62
N PRO A 127 -0.92 2.97 10.96
CA PRO A 127 -1.33 2.99 9.57
C PRO A 127 -0.23 2.38 8.70
N ASP A 128 -0.62 1.74 7.60
CA ASP A 128 0.31 1.23 6.60
C ASP A 128 -0.34 1.38 5.21
N PRO A 129 0.28 2.09 4.24
CA PRO A 129 -0.28 2.23 2.90
C PRO A 129 -0.32 0.89 2.14
N PHE A 130 0.59 -0.03 2.47
CA PHE A 130 0.78 -1.33 1.80
C PHE A 130 0.83 -2.45 2.85
N PRO A 131 -0.28 -2.73 3.55
CA PRO A 131 -0.30 -3.78 4.57
C PRO A 131 -0.30 -5.18 3.92
N THR A 132 0.22 -6.15 4.66
CA THR A 132 -0.16 -7.55 4.43
C THR A 132 -1.63 -7.73 4.82
N THR A 133 -2.42 -8.31 3.92
CA THR A 133 -3.87 -8.45 4.10
C THR A 133 -4.25 -9.92 4.23
N ILE A 134 -5.07 -10.24 5.22
CA ILE A 134 -5.75 -11.54 5.35
C ILE A 134 -7.21 -11.31 4.99
N SER A 135 -7.63 -11.87 3.87
CA SER A 135 -9.01 -11.81 3.39
C SER A 135 -9.76 -13.09 3.77
N PHE A 136 -10.97 -12.96 4.30
CA PHE A 136 -11.88 -14.09 4.57
C PHE A 136 -12.94 -14.13 3.48
N LEU A 137 -13.07 -15.26 2.78
CA LEU A 137 -14.02 -15.42 1.67
C LEU A 137 -15.11 -16.42 2.02
N ASP A 138 -16.34 -16.15 1.58
CA ASP A 138 -17.47 -17.07 1.67
C ASP A 138 -17.46 -18.13 0.55
N ALA A 139 -18.48 -19.00 0.53
CA ALA A 139 -18.61 -20.05 -0.47
C ALA A 139 -18.78 -19.55 -1.92
N ALA A 140 -19.18 -18.29 -2.11
CA ALA A 140 -19.26 -17.64 -3.41
C ALA A 140 -17.95 -16.92 -3.80
N GLY A 141 -16.91 -16.98 -2.96
CA GLY A 141 -15.66 -16.25 -3.13
C GLY A 141 -15.78 -14.76 -2.79
N LEU A 142 -16.89 -14.33 -2.18
CA LEU A 142 -17.08 -12.95 -1.76
C LEU A 142 -16.37 -12.70 -0.43
N ARG A 143 -15.72 -11.55 -0.34
CA ARG A 143 -14.96 -11.15 0.82
C ARG A 143 -15.89 -10.69 1.94
N VAL A 144 -15.89 -11.43 3.06
CA VAL A 144 -16.74 -11.14 4.23
C VAL A 144 -16.03 -10.34 5.32
N ALA A 145 -14.69 -10.41 5.37
CA ALA A 145 -13.86 -9.63 6.28
C ALA A 145 -12.42 -9.52 5.77
N GLU A 146 -11.71 -8.53 6.30
CA GLU A 146 -10.26 -8.33 6.09
C GLU A 146 -9.58 -8.03 7.42
N ALA A 147 -8.33 -8.44 7.51
CA ALA A 147 -7.39 -7.99 8.52
C ALA A 147 -6.13 -7.44 7.84
N HIS A 148 -5.58 -6.35 8.38
CA HIS A 148 -4.40 -5.71 7.82
C HIS A 148 -3.25 -5.73 8.84
N TYR A 149 -2.03 -5.97 8.36
CA TYR A 149 -0.84 -6.06 9.20
C TYR A 149 0.31 -5.30 8.58
N CYS A 150 0.96 -4.43 9.37
CA CYS A 150 2.04 -3.61 8.84
C CYS A 150 3.31 -4.42 8.62
N ALA A 151 4.15 -3.95 7.70
CA ALA A 151 5.41 -4.62 7.33
C ALA A 151 6.30 -4.93 8.54
N ARG A 152 6.36 -4.04 9.53
CA ARG A 152 7.14 -4.22 10.77
C ARG A 152 6.65 -5.41 11.61
N CYS A 153 5.33 -5.51 11.83
CA CYS A 153 4.75 -6.61 12.60
C CYS A 153 4.93 -7.95 11.87
N VAL A 154 4.74 -7.96 10.55
CA VAL A 154 4.97 -9.15 9.71
C VAL A 154 6.44 -9.58 9.79
N ALA A 155 7.38 -8.65 9.63
CA ALA A 155 8.81 -8.93 9.69
C ALA A 155 9.25 -9.50 11.06
N SER A 156 8.63 -9.05 12.16
CA SER A 156 8.95 -9.53 13.51
C SER A 156 8.62 -11.01 13.74
N LEU A 157 7.77 -11.61 12.90
CA LEU A 157 7.41 -13.03 12.98
C LEU A 157 8.41 -13.95 12.25
N GLY A 158 9.35 -13.38 11.48
CA GLY A 158 10.40 -14.10 10.76
C GLY A 158 9.95 -14.79 9.46
N SER A 159 10.86 -15.57 8.86
CA SER A 159 10.56 -16.36 7.66
C SER A 159 9.91 -17.69 8.06
N ILE A 160 8.61 -17.79 7.83
CA ILE A 160 7.77 -18.95 8.14
C ILE A 160 6.86 -19.25 6.95
N SER A 161 6.19 -20.40 6.93
CA SER A 161 5.22 -20.70 5.87
C SER A 161 4.05 -19.72 5.93
N GLU A 162 3.38 -19.47 4.80
CA GLU A 162 2.20 -18.58 4.73
C GLU A 162 1.11 -19.00 5.71
N ARG A 163 0.91 -20.31 5.87
CA ARG A 163 -0.02 -20.86 6.85
C ARG A 163 0.35 -20.48 8.28
N GLU A 164 1.61 -20.67 8.66
CA GLU A 164 2.10 -20.32 10.00
C GLU A 164 2.06 -18.80 10.21
N LEU A 165 2.39 -18.01 9.19
CA LEU A 165 2.30 -16.55 9.21
C LEU A 165 0.86 -16.10 9.47
N THR A 166 -0.10 -16.63 8.71
CA THR A 166 -1.53 -16.34 8.86
C THR A 166 -2.00 -16.64 10.29
N MET A 167 -1.66 -17.82 10.82
CA MET A 167 -2.04 -18.20 12.18
C MET A 167 -1.45 -17.28 13.24
N ARG A 168 -0.17 -16.90 13.12
CA ARG A 168 0.49 -16.00 14.08
C ARG A 168 -0.03 -14.57 14.01
N LEU A 169 -0.29 -14.06 12.80
CA LEU A 169 -0.87 -12.72 12.62
C LEU A 169 -2.25 -12.64 13.26
N LEU A 170 -3.12 -13.63 12.99
CA LEU A 170 -4.44 -13.69 13.61
C LEU A 170 -4.35 -13.86 15.13
N ALA A 171 -3.47 -14.73 15.63
CA ALA A 171 -3.30 -14.91 17.07
C ALA A 171 -2.83 -13.63 17.80
N ALA A 172 -2.02 -12.80 17.13
CA ALA A 172 -1.56 -11.51 17.66
C ALA A 172 -2.56 -10.36 17.45
N ASP A 173 -3.64 -10.60 16.71
CA ASP A 173 -4.63 -9.58 16.33
C ASP A 173 -5.45 -9.10 17.53
N ARG A 174 -5.50 -7.77 17.71
CA ARG A 174 -6.19 -7.08 18.81
C ARG A 174 -7.58 -6.56 18.41
N THR A 175 -7.95 -6.66 17.14
CA THR A 175 -9.25 -6.20 16.62
C THR A 175 -10.36 -7.22 16.82
N GLY A 176 -10.04 -8.38 17.39
CA GLY A 176 -10.99 -9.44 17.73
C GLY A 176 -11.03 -10.59 16.72
N LEU A 177 -10.11 -10.63 15.75
CA LEU A 177 -10.05 -11.69 14.74
C LEU A 177 -9.24 -12.93 15.19
N ALA A 178 -8.60 -12.89 16.36
CA ALA A 178 -7.83 -14.00 16.91
C ALA A 178 -8.54 -15.37 16.94
N PRO A 179 -9.86 -15.47 17.24
CA PRO A 179 -10.56 -16.76 17.18
C PRO A 179 -10.57 -17.42 15.80
N LEU A 180 -10.39 -16.64 14.72
CA LEU A 180 -10.43 -17.12 13.34
C LEU A 180 -9.18 -17.89 12.92
N GLY A 181 -8.07 -17.78 13.66
CA GLY A 181 -6.84 -18.52 13.37
C GLY A 181 -6.99 -20.05 13.42
N ARG A 182 -8.14 -20.56 13.92
CA ARG A 182 -8.49 -21.98 13.98
C ARG A 182 -9.29 -22.48 12.77
N LEU A 183 -9.75 -21.57 11.90
CA LEU A 183 -10.43 -21.96 10.66
C LEU A 183 -9.46 -22.78 9.81
N ARG A 184 -9.95 -23.87 9.19
CA ARG A 184 -9.12 -24.70 8.31
C ARG A 184 -8.79 -23.88 7.06
N LEU A 185 -7.57 -23.33 7.04
CA LEU A 185 -6.97 -22.73 5.86
C LEU A 185 -6.95 -23.77 4.74
N LYS A 186 -7.78 -23.58 3.71
CA LYS A 186 -7.61 -24.29 2.44
C LYS A 186 -6.52 -23.54 1.69
N GLU A 187 -5.36 -24.16 1.53
CA GLU A 187 -4.30 -23.62 0.67
C GLU A 187 -4.84 -23.56 -0.76
N GLN A 188 -4.85 -22.37 -1.37
CA GLN A 188 -5.12 -22.26 -2.80
C GLN A 188 -4.04 -23.02 -3.57
N PRO A 189 -4.40 -23.74 -4.64
CA PRO A 189 -3.42 -24.16 -5.63
C PRO A 189 -2.83 -22.88 -6.24
N LYS A 190 -1.50 -22.70 -6.10
CA LYS A 190 -0.75 -21.56 -6.63
C LYS A 190 -1.26 -21.19 -8.03
N HIS A 191 -2.02 -20.11 -8.12
CA HIS A 191 -2.36 -19.53 -9.40
C HIS A 191 -1.03 -19.04 -9.99
N ARG A 192 -0.55 -19.71 -11.05
CA ARG A 192 0.58 -19.24 -11.83
C ARG A 192 0.21 -17.84 -12.33
N ASP A 193 0.92 -16.82 -11.84
CA ASP A 193 0.80 -15.47 -12.36
C ASP A 193 1.00 -15.47 -13.87
N ALA A 194 -0.05 -15.06 -14.57
CA ALA A 194 0.02 -14.59 -15.94
C ALA A 194 0.42 -13.11 -15.91
N ALA A 195 1.69 -12.82 -15.59
CA ALA A 195 2.28 -11.50 -15.81
C ALA A 195 3.82 -11.53 -15.84
N ALA A 196 4.40 -12.49 -16.57
CA ALA A 196 5.74 -12.30 -17.13
C ALA A 196 5.61 -11.41 -18.39
N GLY A 197 5.32 -10.12 -18.18
CA GLY A 197 5.27 -9.11 -19.22
C GLY A 197 6.64 -8.48 -19.44
N PHE A 198 7.63 -9.26 -19.87
CA PHE A 198 8.85 -8.70 -20.45
C PHE A 198 8.49 -7.94 -21.73
N ARG A 199 8.62 -6.61 -21.72
CA ARG A 199 8.83 -5.82 -22.94
C ARG A 199 9.83 -4.71 -22.65
N ASN A 200 11.05 -4.90 -23.15
CA ASN A 200 11.99 -3.81 -23.40
C ASN A 200 11.34 -2.85 -24.41
N PHE A 201 11.33 -1.56 -24.10
CA PHE A 201 11.25 -0.52 -25.12
C PHE A 201 12.40 0.46 -24.91
N ALA A 202 13.29 0.50 -25.91
CA ALA A 202 14.29 1.54 -26.06
C ALA A 202 13.58 2.86 -26.38
N VAL A 203 14.00 3.92 -25.71
CA VAL A 203 13.65 5.29 -26.08
C VAL A 203 14.59 5.71 -27.20
N GLU A 204 14.13 5.65 -28.45
CA GLU A 204 14.72 6.39 -29.57
C GLU A 204 13.67 7.35 -30.10
N GLY A 205 13.92 8.66 -29.99
CA GLY A 205 13.03 9.65 -30.58
C GLY A 205 13.14 11.08 -30.08
N LEU A 206 14.33 11.67 -30.02
CA LEU A 206 14.46 13.14 -30.10
C LEU A 206 15.60 13.51 -31.05
N ALA A 207 15.32 13.41 -32.34
CA ALA A 207 16.09 14.07 -33.37
C ALA A 207 15.38 15.39 -33.76
N ALA A 208 15.97 16.46 -33.26
CA ALA A 208 16.11 17.80 -33.83
C ALA A 208 15.05 18.33 -34.82
N ALA A 209 14.41 19.43 -34.42
CA ALA A 209 13.96 20.47 -35.32
C ALA A 209 14.71 21.77 -34.99
N ILE A 210 15.80 22.06 -35.72
CA ILE A 210 16.22 23.38 -36.21
C ILE A 210 16.91 23.16 -37.55
#